data_AF-A0A956SNM7-F1
#
_entry.id   AF-A0A956SNM7-F1
#
_cell.length_a   1.000
_cell.length_b   1.000
_cell.length_c   1.000
_cell.angle_alpha   90.00
_cell.angle_beta   90.00
_cell.angle_gamma   90.00
#
_symmetry.space_group_name_H-M   'P 1'
#
loop_
_entity.id
_entity.type
_entity.pdbx_description
1 polymer ?
#
loop_
_entity_poly.entity_id
_entity_poly.type
_entity_poly.pdbx_seq_one_letter_code
_entity_poly.pdbx_strand_id
1 'polypeptide(L)'
;MDFEHVLTTKITINGVFQDFQLYSGKFYLWLSTNELIVYDWNKWMKHLAFVKRTIYFEPQPTEQLTLKIETLEPFKEKTIFFPESIYDSAIFDHILYYSDASGFYRYSLIAKKAKKERLSSIQMYQINLSKNGRMALAAGEKGLFEYLVSSYYLFNEPVYQLTPRLVQLSERYTSKSEWQNHDLIYYGANSQVEAYFLKISEKKGLLRPVKDELRYSTAKNHMASVQELPLSLSLDKPSMDSGMLFSFETDKVTLKKDPLYRSKHIQILTRLETESKEEFDSLDDLVIHETNSLLTVSLQGINLLSLHSLPIINWRIYSRTRNYRNQVHLLYENKVVLYLFTEVKR
;
A
#
# COMPACT_ATOMS: atom_id res chain seq x y z
N MET A 1 14.00 -20.33 15.78
CA MET A 1 12.78 -21.15 15.75
C MET A 1 13.02 -22.27 14.75
N ASP A 2 12.64 -23.51 15.05
CA ASP A 2 12.60 -24.55 14.02
C ASP A 2 11.52 -24.18 12.99
N PHE A 3 11.80 -24.33 11.70
CA PHE A 3 10.94 -23.89 10.59
C PHE A 3 9.56 -24.58 10.57
N GLU A 4 9.39 -25.65 11.35
CA GLU A 4 8.14 -26.39 11.55
C GLU A 4 6.98 -25.53 12.09
N HIS A 5 7.23 -24.27 12.45
CA HIS A 5 6.28 -23.40 13.12
C HIS A 5 5.60 -22.36 12.23
N VAL A 6 5.87 -22.28 10.93
CA VAL A 6 5.21 -21.31 10.02
C VAL A 6 4.31 -22.01 9.01
N LEU A 7 3.00 -21.77 9.11
CA LEU A 7 2.00 -22.19 8.13
C LEU A 7 1.83 -21.11 7.06
N THR A 8 1.99 -21.49 5.80
CA THR A 8 1.69 -20.63 4.65
C THR A 8 0.27 -20.91 4.15
N THR A 9 -0.63 -19.97 4.36
CA THR A 9 -2.02 -20.02 3.86
C THR A 9 -2.13 -19.25 2.56
N LYS A 10 -2.48 -19.94 1.47
CA LYS A 10 -2.74 -19.34 0.16
C LYS A 10 -4.23 -19.26 -0.12
N ILE A 11 -4.77 -18.05 -0.23
CA ILE A 11 -6.16 -17.81 -0.61
C ILE A 11 -6.16 -17.23 -2.03
N THR A 12 -6.85 -17.90 -2.95
CA THR A 12 -7.03 -17.42 -4.33
C THR A 12 -8.47 -16.96 -4.50
N ILE A 13 -8.66 -15.71 -4.90
CA ILE A 13 -9.96 -15.14 -5.28
C ILE A 13 -9.97 -15.02 -6.81
N ASN A 14 -10.82 -15.79 -7.48
CA ASN A 14 -10.93 -15.73 -8.94
C ASN A 14 -11.79 -14.53 -9.36
N GLY A 15 -11.35 -13.79 -10.38
CA GLY A 15 -12.05 -12.62 -10.92
C GLY A 15 -11.10 -11.65 -11.63
N VAL A 16 -11.64 -10.71 -12.40
CA VAL A 16 -10.83 -9.66 -13.05
C VAL A 16 -10.87 -8.42 -12.17
N PHE A 17 -9.69 -8.00 -11.71
CA PHE A 17 -9.54 -6.91 -10.76
C PHE A 17 -8.58 -5.86 -11.31
N GLN A 18 -8.90 -4.60 -11.07
CA GLN A 18 -8.00 -3.50 -11.40
C GLN A 18 -6.93 -3.37 -10.31
N ASP A 19 -7.35 -3.46 -9.04
CA ASP A 19 -6.47 -3.27 -7.90
C ASP A 19 -7.07 -3.79 -6.60
N PHE A 20 -6.28 -3.84 -5.52
CA PHE A 20 -6.74 -4.26 -4.19
C PHE A 20 -6.00 -3.51 -3.08
N GLN A 21 -6.62 -3.35 -1.92
CA GLN A 21 -5.95 -2.76 -0.75
C GLN A 21 -6.51 -3.33 0.56
N LEU A 22 -5.68 -3.48 1.59
CA LEU A 22 -6.13 -3.82 2.94
C LEU A 22 -5.85 -2.66 3.89
N TYR A 23 -6.90 -1.98 4.35
CA TYR A 23 -6.73 -0.82 5.22
C TYR A 23 -7.78 -0.81 6.34
N SER A 24 -7.33 -0.57 7.58
CA SER A 24 -8.18 -0.48 8.78
C SER A 24 -9.17 -1.65 8.96
N GLY A 25 -8.75 -2.87 8.63
CA GLY A 25 -9.60 -4.06 8.74
C GLY A 25 -10.72 -4.15 7.71
N LYS A 26 -10.59 -3.39 6.62
CA LYS A 26 -11.40 -3.50 5.42
C LYS A 26 -10.54 -3.95 4.26
N PHE A 27 -11.08 -4.83 3.44
CA PHE A 27 -10.48 -5.27 2.19
C PHE A 27 -11.20 -4.55 1.04
N TYR A 28 -10.45 -3.69 0.36
CA TYR A 28 -10.86 -2.86 -0.76
C TYR A 28 -10.51 -3.61 -2.03
N LEU A 29 -11.50 -3.87 -2.89
CA LEU A 29 -11.30 -4.60 -4.12
C LEU A 29 -11.88 -3.79 -5.28
N TRP A 30 -11.00 -3.37 -6.18
CA TRP A 30 -11.36 -2.63 -7.39
C TRP A 30 -11.68 -3.59 -8.51
N LEU A 31 -12.92 -3.55 -8.98
CA LEU A 31 -13.38 -4.32 -10.12
C LEU A 31 -13.08 -3.59 -11.42
N SER A 32 -12.95 -4.35 -12.51
CA SER A 32 -12.83 -3.80 -13.86
C SER A 32 -14.08 -3.02 -14.33
N THR A 33 -15.19 -3.09 -13.60
CA THR A 33 -16.44 -2.36 -13.88
C THR A 33 -16.50 -0.97 -13.25
N ASN A 34 -15.35 -0.39 -12.87
CA ASN A 34 -15.27 0.91 -12.18
C ASN A 34 -16.02 0.92 -10.83
N GLU A 35 -15.94 -0.20 -10.12
CA GLU A 35 -16.54 -0.38 -8.80
C GLU A 35 -15.47 -0.67 -7.76
N LEU A 36 -15.57 0.02 -6.61
CA LEU A 36 -14.84 -0.36 -5.42
C LEU A 36 -15.79 -1.08 -4.46
N ILE A 37 -15.52 -2.36 -4.20
CA ILE A 37 -16.24 -3.12 -3.17
C ILE A 37 -15.39 -3.14 -1.90
N VAL A 38 -16.02 -2.80 -0.78
CA VAL A 38 -15.42 -2.80 0.56
C VAL A 38 -15.98 -3.96 1.36
N TYR A 39 -15.09 -4.86 1.78
CA TYR A 39 -15.42 -6.03 2.61
C TYR A 39 -14.88 -5.87 4.03
N ASP A 40 -15.61 -6.37 5.03
CA ASP A 40 -15.11 -6.55 6.40
C ASP A 40 -14.12 -7.72 6.43
N TRP A 41 -12.84 -7.38 6.35
CA TRP A 41 -11.75 -8.35 6.39
C TRP A 41 -11.75 -9.16 7.69
N ASN A 42 -12.05 -8.52 8.82
CA ASN A 42 -11.97 -9.19 10.12
C ASN A 42 -13.10 -10.22 10.29
N LYS A 43 -14.31 -9.87 9.83
CA LYS A 43 -15.45 -10.80 9.81
C LYS A 43 -15.16 -11.98 8.87
N TRP A 44 -14.56 -11.71 7.70
CA TRP A 44 -14.19 -12.74 6.76
C TRP A 44 -13.12 -13.70 7.32
N MET A 45 -12.03 -13.18 7.88
CA MET A 45 -10.98 -14.01 8.48
C MET A 45 -11.49 -14.88 9.63
N LYS A 46 -12.42 -14.36 10.46
CA LYS A 46 -13.09 -15.16 11.50
C LYS A 46 -13.88 -16.31 10.92
N HIS A 47 -14.65 -16.06 9.86
CA HIS A 47 -15.40 -17.13 9.19
C HIS A 47 -14.48 -18.17 8.58
N LEU A 48 -13.36 -17.74 7.99
CA LEU A 48 -12.36 -18.62 7.40
C LEU A 48 -11.78 -19.63 8.40
N ALA A 49 -11.62 -19.26 9.67
CA ALA A 49 -11.12 -20.17 10.72
C ALA A 49 -11.99 -21.42 10.94
N PHE A 50 -13.27 -21.37 10.54
CA PHE A 50 -14.20 -22.50 10.67
C PHE A 50 -14.36 -23.33 9.38
N VAL A 51 -13.71 -22.91 8.28
CA VAL A 51 -13.74 -23.65 7.03
C VAL A 51 -12.76 -24.82 7.14
N LYS A 52 -13.26 -26.05 6.99
CA LYS A 52 -12.42 -27.25 7.00
C LYS A 52 -11.44 -27.22 5.81
N ARG A 53 -10.15 -27.43 6.10
CA ARG A 53 -9.05 -27.38 5.11
C ARG A 53 -8.09 -28.54 5.33
N THR A 54 -7.41 -28.93 4.25
CA THR A 54 -6.29 -29.87 4.31
C THR A 54 -5.01 -29.08 4.48
N ILE A 55 -4.22 -29.44 5.50
CA ILE A 55 -2.87 -28.91 5.71
C ILE A 55 -1.88 -29.93 5.16
N TYR A 56 -1.03 -29.50 4.24
CA TYR A 56 0.07 -30.29 3.71
C TYR A 56 1.33 -29.96 4.50
N PHE A 57 2.03 -30.96 5.03
CA PHE A 57 3.15 -30.73 5.96
C PHE A 57 4.54 -30.75 5.32
N GLU A 58 4.69 -31.17 4.06
CA GLU A 58 6.02 -31.39 3.45
C GLU A 58 6.26 -30.53 2.19
N PRO A 59 7.44 -29.88 2.04
CA PRO A 59 8.53 -29.72 3.01
C PRO A 59 8.25 -28.67 4.11
N GLN A 60 7.13 -27.93 4.01
CA GLN A 60 6.67 -26.94 4.99
C GLN A 60 5.13 -26.97 5.09
N PRO A 61 4.53 -26.61 6.25
CA PRO A 61 3.08 -26.53 6.40
C PRO A 61 2.46 -25.51 5.42
N THR A 62 1.58 -25.98 4.55
CA THR A 62 0.82 -25.13 3.63
C THR A 62 -0.65 -25.50 3.61
N GLU A 63 -1.51 -24.49 3.43
CA GLU A 63 -2.92 -24.69 3.11
C GLU A 63 -3.33 -23.81 1.93
N GLN A 64 -4.27 -24.29 1.13
CA GLN A 64 -4.76 -23.57 -0.03
C GLN A 64 -6.28 -23.54 -0.08
N LEU A 65 -6.82 -22.36 -0.41
CA LEU A 65 -8.23 -22.15 -0.71
C LEU A 65 -8.38 -21.43 -2.03
N THR A 66 -9.36 -21.87 -2.80
CA THR A 66 -9.81 -21.18 -4.00
C THR A 66 -11.26 -20.77 -3.79
N LEU A 67 -11.52 -19.48 -3.89
CA LEU A 67 -12.80 -18.86 -3.64
C LEU A 67 -13.24 -18.11 -4.91
N LYS A 68 -14.55 -18.06 -5.13
CA LYS A 68 -15.13 -17.13 -6.09
C LYS A 68 -15.55 -15.85 -5.37
N ILE A 69 -15.63 -14.73 -6.09
CA ILE A 69 -15.96 -13.43 -5.49
C ILE A 69 -17.32 -13.44 -4.78
N GLU A 70 -18.29 -14.22 -5.26
CA GLU A 70 -19.65 -14.30 -4.66
C GLU A 70 -19.61 -14.86 -3.23
N THR A 71 -18.57 -15.62 -2.87
CA THR A 71 -18.38 -16.12 -1.50
C THR A 71 -18.05 -15.01 -0.51
N LEU A 72 -17.66 -13.82 -0.99
CA LEU A 72 -17.34 -12.66 -0.17
C LEU A 72 -18.57 -11.79 0.13
N GLU A 73 -19.70 -12.02 -0.54
CA GLU A 73 -20.92 -11.20 -0.40
C GLU A 73 -21.41 -11.07 1.07
N PRO A 74 -21.36 -12.11 1.93
CA PRO A 74 -21.74 -11.97 3.36
C PRO A 74 -20.87 -11.02 4.18
N PHE A 75 -19.70 -10.64 3.66
CA PHE A 75 -18.74 -9.74 4.30
C PHE A 75 -18.71 -8.36 3.65
N LYS A 76 -19.49 -8.14 2.59
CA LYS A 76 -19.58 -6.85 1.90
C LYS A 76 -20.25 -5.81 2.77
N GLU A 77 -19.64 -4.63 2.85
CA GLU A 77 -20.17 -3.49 3.60
C GLU A 77 -20.71 -2.41 2.70
N LYS A 78 -20.03 -2.16 1.58
CA LYS A 78 -20.34 -1.05 0.68
C LYS A 78 -19.80 -1.31 -0.72
N THR A 79 -20.53 -0.80 -1.72
CA THR A 79 -20.04 -0.63 -3.08
C THR A 79 -20.02 0.85 -3.41
N ILE A 80 -18.94 1.32 -4.03
CA ILE A 80 -18.77 2.68 -4.53
C ILE A 80 -18.58 2.60 -6.04
N PHE A 81 -19.47 3.23 -6.78
CA PHE A 81 -19.45 3.24 -8.25
C PHE A 81 -18.73 4.47 -8.76
N PHE A 82 -17.90 4.34 -9.79
CA PHE A 82 -17.20 5.46 -10.44
C PHE A 82 -17.68 5.60 -11.89
N PRO A 83 -17.92 6.82 -12.38
CA PRO A 83 -18.41 7.04 -13.73
C PRO A 83 -17.37 6.68 -14.79
N GLU A 84 -16.09 6.84 -14.45
CA GLU A 84 -14.94 6.61 -15.31
C GLU A 84 -13.97 5.65 -14.63
N SER A 85 -13.10 5.04 -15.45
CA SER A 85 -12.00 4.23 -14.93
C SER A 85 -10.98 5.12 -14.24
N ILE A 86 -10.60 4.73 -13.03
CA ILE A 86 -9.59 5.44 -12.26
C ILE A 86 -8.20 5.13 -12.83
N TYR A 87 -7.30 6.11 -12.80
CA TYR A 87 -5.89 5.90 -13.14
C TYR A 87 -5.12 5.33 -11.97
N ASP A 88 -5.28 5.94 -10.79
CA ASP A 88 -4.65 5.49 -9.56
C ASP A 88 -5.50 5.90 -8.35
N SER A 89 -5.25 5.25 -7.21
CA SER A 89 -5.93 5.53 -5.95
C SER A 89 -5.04 5.29 -4.75
N ALA A 90 -5.32 6.02 -3.67
CA ALA A 90 -4.68 5.83 -2.39
C ALA A 90 -5.65 6.12 -1.24
N ILE A 91 -5.58 5.32 -0.18
CA ILE A 91 -6.39 5.55 1.03
C ILE A 91 -5.49 6.11 2.13
N PHE A 92 -5.88 7.26 2.67
CA PHE A 92 -5.22 7.88 3.81
C PHE A 92 -6.26 8.50 4.75
N ASP A 93 -6.14 8.23 6.04
CA ASP A 93 -7.05 8.74 7.08
C ASP A 93 -8.53 8.49 6.75
N HIS A 94 -8.84 7.26 6.32
CA HIS A 94 -10.17 6.86 5.85
C HIS A 94 -10.79 7.73 4.73
N ILE A 95 -9.95 8.47 4.02
CA ILE A 95 -10.30 9.20 2.81
C ILE A 95 -9.66 8.46 1.64
N LEU A 96 -10.49 8.12 0.67
CA LEU A 96 -10.06 7.63 -0.63
C LEU A 96 -9.71 8.83 -1.50
N TYR A 97 -8.45 8.91 -1.91
CA TYR A 97 -7.97 9.79 -2.96
C TYR A 97 -7.88 8.99 -4.25
N TYR A 98 -8.38 9.54 -5.34
CA TYR A 98 -8.34 8.87 -6.63
C TYR A 98 -8.31 9.90 -7.75
N SER A 99 -7.82 9.48 -8.92
CA SER A 99 -7.88 10.29 -10.13
C SER A 99 -8.55 9.50 -11.26
N ASP A 100 -9.31 10.21 -12.07
CA ASP A 100 -9.89 9.72 -13.33
C ASP A 100 -9.60 10.72 -14.46
N ALA A 101 -10.22 10.55 -15.63
CA ALA A 101 -9.99 11.43 -16.78
C ALA A 101 -10.53 12.86 -16.53
N SER A 102 -11.49 13.00 -15.62
CA SER A 102 -12.09 14.28 -15.24
C SER A 102 -11.30 15.07 -14.18
N GLY A 103 -10.38 14.42 -13.46
CA GLY A 103 -9.45 15.07 -12.54
C GLY A 103 -9.15 14.28 -11.27
N PHE A 104 -8.73 15.00 -10.22
CA PHE A 104 -8.31 14.46 -8.92
C PHE A 104 -9.35 14.72 -7.84
N TYR A 105 -9.68 13.70 -7.04
CA TYR A 105 -10.80 13.70 -6.12
C TYR A 105 -10.44 13.14 -4.75
N ARG A 106 -11.28 13.47 -3.76
CA ARG A 106 -11.34 12.78 -2.48
C ARG A 106 -12.75 12.30 -2.14
N TYR A 107 -12.84 11.22 -1.39
CA TYR A 107 -14.09 10.61 -0.95
C TYR A 107 -13.95 10.01 0.46
N SER A 108 -14.80 10.43 1.40
CA SER A 108 -14.80 9.85 2.75
C SER A 108 -15.37 8.43 2.74
N LEU A 109 -14.61 7.48 3.30
CA LEU A 109 -15.03 6.09 3.41
C LEU A 109 -15.93 5.83 4.63
N ILE A 110 -15.84 6.67 5.67
CA ILE A 110 -16.63 6.55 6.90
C ILE A 110 -18.01 7.21 6.76
N ALA A 111 -18.08 8.36 6.08
CA ALA A 111 -19.33 9.11 6.04
C ALA A 111 -20.43 8.36 5.26
N LYS A 112 -21.57 8.14 5.92
CA LYS A 112 -22.74 7.42 5.36
C LYS A 112 -23.24 8.01 4.03
N LYS A 113 -23.16 9.34 3.89
CA LYS A 113 -23.56 10.09 2.68
C LYS A 113 -22.41 10.95 2.15
N ALA A 114 -21.22 10.35 2.00
CA ALA A 114 -20.08 11.03 1.40
C ALA A 114 -20.36 11.42 -0.06
N LYS A 115 -19.88 12.61 -0.45
CA LYS A 115 -19.82 13.06 -1.84
C LYS A 115 -18.38 12.97 -2.32
N LYS A 116 -18.21 12.77 -3.64
CA LYS A 116 -16.90 12.89 -4.28
C LYS A 116 -16.60 14.37 -4.45
N GLU A 117 -15.55 14.82 -3.79
CA GLU A 117 -15.12 16.22 -3.84
C GLU A 117 -13.95 16.33 -4.81
N ARG A 118 -14.14 17.11 -5.88
CA ARG A 118 -13.06 17.39 -6.83
C ARG A 118 -12.06 18.34 -6.18
N LEU A 119 -10.81 17.90 -6.09
CA LEU A 119 -9.69 18.69 -5.58
C LEU A 119 -9.01 19.47 -6.70
N SER A 120 -8.93 18.89 -7.90
CA SER A 120 -8.35 19.53 -9.09
C SER A 120 -8.94 18.94 -10.37
N SER A 121 -8.93 19.71 -11.46
CA SER A 121 -9.25 19.22 -12.81
C SER A 121 -8.05 18.59 -13.52
N ILE A 122 -6.87 18.59 -12.90
CA ILE A 122 -5.66 17.97 -13.45
C ILE A 122 -5.76 16.46 -13.25
N GLN A 123 -5.50 15.69 -14.32
CA GLN A 123 -5.39 14.25 -14.24
C GLN A 123 -4.06 13.85 -13.57
N MET A 124 -4.15 12.98 -12.58
CA MET A 124 -2.99 12.38 -11.92
C MET A 124 -2.91 10.91 -12.32
N TYR A 125 -1.81 10.52 -12.96
CA TYR A 125 -1.58 9.14 -13.40
C TYR A 125 -0.97 8.26 -12.32
N GLN A 126 -0.35 8.87 -11.31
CA GLN A 126 0.15 8.16 -10.13
C GLN A 126 -0.11 8.99 -8.87
N ILE A 127 -0.56 8.32 -7.81
CA ILE A 127 -0.74 8.85 -6.46
C ILE A 127 0.20 8.10 -5.53
N ASN A 128 1.29 8.75 -5.13
CA ASN A 128 2.27 8.17 -4.21
C ASN A 128 2.20 8.86 -2.85
N LEU A 129 1.56 8.22 -1.87
CA LEU A 129 1.60 8.66 -0.46
C LEU A 129 3.02 8.59 0.08
N SER A 130 3.35 9.19 1.22
CA SER A 130 4.68 9.12 1.83
C SER A 130 4.58 8.67 3.27
N LYS A 131 5.75 8.37 3.86
CA LYS A 131 5.82 7.97 5.26
C LYS A 131 5.37 9.03 6.26
N ASN A 132 5.33 10.25 5.78
CA ASN A 132 5.16 11.42 6.62
C ASN A 132 3.79 12.07 6.39
N GLY A 133 2.86 11.43 5.67
CA GLY A 133 1.56 12.06 5.40
C GLY A 133 1.65 13.24 4.41
N ARG A 134 2.52 13.08 3.41
CA ARG A 134 2.63 13.90 2.19
C ARG A 134 2.31 13.04 0.98
N MET A 135 1.75 13.59 -0.09
CA MET A 135 1.33 12.83 -1.27
C MET A 135 1.93 13.44 -2.54
N ALA A 136 2.78 12.70 -3.23
CA ALA A 136 3.30 13.09 -4.54
C ALA A 136 2.35 12.60 -5.63
N LEU A 137 2.18 13.42 -6.65
CA LEU A 137 1.23 13.20 -7.73
C LEU A 137 1.96 13.40 -9.06
N ALA A 138 1.98 12.37 -9.90
CA ALA A 138 2.54 12.44 -11.24
C ALA A 138 1.43 12.74 -12.25
N ALA A 139 1.57 13.82 -13.03
CA ALA A 139 0.52 14.31 -13.93
C ALA A 139 0.96 14.36 -15.41
N GLY A 140 1.93 13.52 -15.81
CA GLY A 140 2.44 13.47 -17.18
C GLY A 140 2.98 14.83 -17.58
N GLU A 141 2.48 15.39 -18.69
CA GLU A 141 2.89 16.71 -19.22
C GLU A 141 2.64 17.88 -18.27
N LYS A 142 1.71 17.77 -17.31
CA LYS A 142 1.48 18.81 -16.30
C LYS A 142 2.52 18.80 -15.18
N GLY A 143 3.30 17.73 -15.10
CA GLY A 143 4.45 17.59 -14.24
C GLY A 143 4.18 16.98 -12.86
N LEU A 144 4.94 17.43 -11.87
CA LEU A 144 4.96 16.85 -10.52
C LEU A 144 4.23 17.79 -9.55
N PHE A 145 3.29 17.22 -8.82
CA PHE A 145 2.54 17.93 -7.78
C PHE A 145 2.72 17.25 -6.42
N GLU A 146 2.48 18.02 -5.37
CA GLU A 146 2.31 17.50 -4.02
C GLU A 146 0.99 17.96 -3.44
N TYR A 147 0.22 17.00 -2.93
CA TYR A 147 -0.95 17.24 -2.12
C TYR A 147 -0.64 17.01 -0.64
N LEU A 148 -0.83 18.05 0.17
CA LEU A 148 -0.56 18.01 1.60
C LEU A 148 -1.75 17.36 2.32
N VAL A 149 -1.70 16.05 2.57
CA VAL A 149 -2.78 15.35 3.32
C VAL A 149 -2.76 15.65 4.82
N SER A 150 -1.59 15.85 5.41
CA SER A 150 -1.43 16.28 6.81
C SER A 150 -1.44 17.81 6.93
N SER A 151 -2.02 18.33 8.02
CA SER A 151 -1.96 19.76 8.38
C SER A 151 -0.63 20.17 9.02
N TYR A 152 0.23 19.19 9.33
CA TYR A 152 1.55 19.45 9.90
C TYR A 152 2.51 20.13 8.90
N TYR A 153 2.32 19.90 7.61
CA TYR A 153 3.20 20.42 6.56
C TYR A 153 2.60 21.61 5.84
N LEU A 154 3.46 22.56 5.51
CA LEU A 154 3.15 23.75 4.71
C LEU A 154 4.35 24.07 3.81
N PHE A 155 4.09 24.59 2.61
CA PHE A 155 5.14 25.15 1.75
C PHE A 155 5.27 26.65 1.99
N ASN A 156 6.51 27.14 2.08
CA ASN A 156 6.78 28.58 2.02
C ASN A 156 6.67 29.06 0.57
N GLU A 157 6.16 30.28 0.35
CA GLU A 157 6.21 30.94 -0.96
C GLU A 157 7.66 31.03 -1.49
N PRO A 158 7.90 30.92 -2.81
CA PRO A 158 6.95 31.03 -3.92
C PRO A 158 6.82 29.69 -4.67
N VAL A 159 6.15 28.70 -4.09
CA VAL A 159 5.74 27.53 -4.87
C VAL A 159 4.37 27.81 -5.49
N TYR A 160 4.16 27.49 -6.77
CA TYR A 160 2.89 27.75 -7.44
C TYR A 160 1.77 26.92 -6.80
N GLN A 161 0.90 27.58 -6.03
CA GLN A 161 -0.23 26.96 -5.34
C GLN A 161 -1.46 27.01 -6.24
N LEU A 162 -1.92 25.85 -6.70
CA LEU A 162 -3.18 25.73 -7.45
C LEU A 162 -4.39 25.79 -6.52
N THR A 163 -4.25 25.20 -5.33
CA THR A 163 -5.21 25.26 -4.22
C THR A 163 -4.43 25.31 -2.89
N PRO A 164 -5.07 25.61 -1.74
CA PRO A 164 -4.35 25.73 -0.46
C PRO A 164 -3.54 24.49 -0.04
N ARG A 165 -3.80 23.32 -0.62
CA ARG A 165 -3.13 22.06 -0.28
C ARG A 165 -2.53 21.33 -1.47
N LEU A 166 -2.69 21.85 -2.70
CA LEU A 166 -2.12 21.27 -3.91
C LEU A 166 -1.09 22.22 -4.50
N VAL A 167 0.15 21.75 -4.55
CA VAL A 167 1.32 22.56 -4.88
C VAL A 167 2.03 21.92 -6.06
N GLN A 168 2.40 22.73 -7.07
CA GLN A 168 3.20 22.24 -8.19
C GLN A 168 4.69 22.31 -7.83
N LEU A 169 5.35 21.16 -7.83
CA LEU A 169 6.78 21.05 -7.52
C LEU A 169 7.66 21.19 -8.76
N SER A 170 7.18 20.74 -9.93
CA SER A 170 7.89 20.81 -11.20
C SER A 170 6.91 20.81 -12.37
N GLU A 171 7.24 21.56 -13.44
CA GLU A 171 6.50 21.56 -14.70
C GLU A 171 6.99 20.49 -15.69
N ARG A 172 8.08 19.79 -15.37
CA ARG A 172 8.66 18.76 -16.23
C ARG A 172 7.73 17.56 -16.34
N TYR A 173 7.66 16.96 -17.53
CA TYR A 173 6.92 15.71 -17.73
C TYR A 173 7.28 14.69 -16.63
N THR A 174 6.28 14.19 -15.92
CA THR A 174 6.47 13.24 -14.82
C THR A 174 5.58 12.03 -15.02
N SER A 175 6.19 10.87 -15.31
CA SER A 175 5.50 9.58 -15.44
C SER A 175 5.19 8.96 -14.09
N LYS A 176 6.18 8.97 -13.19
CA LYS A 176 6.08 8.41 -11.84
C LYS A 176 6.98 9.15 -10.86
N SER A 177 6.71 8.95 -9.57
CA SER A 177 7.47 9.49 -8.45
C SER A 177 7.68 8.42 -7.38
N GLU A 178 8.78 8.51 -6.64
CA GLU A 178 9.18 7.61 -5.56
C GLU A 178 9.73 8.44 -4.39
N TRP A 179 9.28 8.12 -3.17
CA TRP A 179 9.72 8.81 -1.97
C TRP A 179 11.05 8.26 -1.47
N GLN A 180 12.00 9.17 -1.22
CA GLN A 180 13.22 8.90 -0.47
C GLN A 180 13.20 9.76 0.79
N ASN A 181 12.58 9.26 1.86
CA ASN A 181 12.32 10.01 3.09
C ASN A 181 11.46 11.27 2.86
N HIS A 182 12.04 12.46 3.00
CA HIS A 182 11.40 13.74 2.68
C HIS A 182 11.64 14.20 1.24
N ASP A 183 12.59 13.57 0.55
CA ASP A 183 12.98 13.88 -0.81
C ASP A 183 12.18 13.04 -1.82
N LEU A 184 12.19 13.47 -3.07
CA LEU A 184 11.47 12.83 -4.16
C LEU A 184 12.41 12.46 -5.29
N ILE A 185 12.28 11.25 -5.79
CA ILE A 185 12.77 10.88 -7.12
C ILE A 185 11.57 10.92 -8.04
N TYR A 186 11.68 11.57 -9.19
CA TYR A 186 10.62 11.57 -10.19
C TYR A 186 11.21 11.31 -11.58
N TYR A 187 10.40 10.70 -12.45
CA TYR A 187 10.88 10.11 -13.70
C TYR A 187 10.22 10.79 -14.90
N GLY A 188 11.02 11.02 -15.94
CA GLY A 188 10.58 11.60 -17.21
C GLY A 188 9.76 10.63 -18.05
N ALA A 189 9.65 10.91 -19.35
CA ALA A 189 8.90 10.07 -20.28
C ALA A 189 9.54 8.68 -20.43
N ASN A 190 10.88 8.63 -20.41
CA ASN A 190 11.63 7.38 -20.36
C ASN A 190 12.24 7.19 -18.97
N SER A 191 11.57 6.40 -18.12
CA SER A 191 12.00 6.15 -16.74
C SER A 191 13.36 5.48 -16.61
N GLN A 192 13.90 4.89 -17.68
CA GLN A 192 15.24 4.28 -17.67
C GLN A 192 16.36 5.29 -17.91
N VAL A 193 16.06 6.45 -18.49
CA VAL A 193 17.07 7.43 -18.93
C VAL A 193 16.95 8.74 -18.14
N GLU A 194 15.72 9.13 -17.82
CA GLU A 194 15.41 10.42 -17.22
C GLU A 194 14.84 10.23 -15.81
N ALA A 195 15.70 10.38 -14.80
CA ALA A 195 15.27 10.50 -13.42
C ALA A 195 15.82 11.80 -12.84
N TYR A 196 15.07 12.38 -11.92
CA TYR A 196 15.39 13.63 -11.25
C TYR A 196 15.26 13.45 -9.75
N PHE A 197 16.14 14.10 -9.00
CA PHE A 197 16.12 14.09 -7.54
C PHE A 197 15.78 15.47 -7.01
N LEU A 198 14.61 15.58 -6.41
CA LEU A 198 14.10 16.77 -5.75
C LEU A 198 14.36 16.68 -4.25
N LYS A 199 15.32 17.47 -3.78
CA LYS A 199 15.64 17.59 -2.36
C LYS A 199 14.73 18.61 -1.69
N ILE A 200 14.11 18.22 -0.57
CA ILE A 200 13.17 19.05 0.18
C ILE A 200 13.68 19.17 1.61
N SER A 201 13.96 20.40 2.03
CA SER A 201 14.28 20.68 3.43
C SER A 201 13.01 20.86 4.24
N GLU A 202 12.98 20.24 5.42
CA GLU A 202 11.92 20.36 6.40
C GLU A 202 12.47 21.02 7.66
N LYS A 203 11.77 22.02 8.18
CA LYS A 203 12.07 22.64 9.47
C LYS A 203 10.78 23.02 10.19
N LYS A 204 10.40 22.25 11.21
CA LYS A 204 9.19 22.46 12.03
C LYS A 204 7.90 22.50 11.18
N GLY A 205 7.76 21.57 10.24
CA GLY A 205 6.63 21.45 9.31
C GLY A 205 6.76 22.29 8.05
N LEU A 206 7.66 23.27 8.00
CA LEU A 206 7.88 24.09 6.81
C LEU A 206 8.75 23.36 5.78
N LEU A 207 8.20 23.15 4.59
CA LEU A 207 8.84 22.50 3.46
C LEU A 207 9.40 23.56 2.50
N ARG A 208 10.64 23.35 2.05
CA ARG A 208 11.28 24.17 1.02
C ARG A 208 12.02 23.29 0.01
N PRO A 209 11.69 23.37 -1.29
CA PRO A 209 12.51 22.79 -2.36
C PRO A 209 13.91 23.40 -2.32
N VAL A 210 14.93 22.55 -2.23
CA VAL A 210 16.34 22.98 -2.12
C VAL A 210 17.05 22.80 -3.45
N LYS A 211 16.79 21.69 -4.14
CA LYS A 211 17.55 21.30 -5.33
C LYS A 211 16.75 20.34 -6.20
N ASP A 212 16.83 20.51 -7.51
CA ASP A 212 16.28 19.61 -8.53
C ASP A 212 17.41 19.25 -9.50
N GLU A 213 17.92 18.01 -9.42
CA GLU A 213 19.06 17.56 -10.23
C GLU A 213 18.73 16.34 -11.08
N LEU A 214 19.27 16.31 -12.29
CA LEU A 214 19.25 15.10 -13.11
C LEU A 214 20.08 14.00 -12.44
N ARG A 215 19.47 12.83 -12.27
CA ARG A 215 20.13 11.61 -11.83
C ARG A 215 20.03 10.61 -12.98
N TYR A 216 21.17 10.20 -13.53
CA TYR A 216 21.18 9.10 -14.49
C TYR A 216 20.71 7.84 -13.78
N SER A 217 19.60 7.27 -14.27
CA SER A 217 19.00 6.07 -13.69
C SER A 217 19.93 4.87 -13.93
N THR A 218 20.28 4.17 -12.85
CA THR A 218 20.78 2.79 -12.89
C THR A 218 19.65 1.77 -12.60
N ALA A 219 18.39 2.20 -12.61
CA ALA A 219 17.27 1.36 -12.17
C ALA A 219 16.91 0.33 -13.25
N LYS A 220 17.19 -0.95 -12.94
CA LYS A 220 16.40 -2.07 -13.47
C LYS A 220 14.93 -1.81 -13.16
N ASN A 221 14.03 -2.26 -14.05
CA ASN A 221 12.58 -2.18 -13.90
C ASN A 221 12.15 -2.77 -12.54
N HIS A 222 12.05 -1.94 -11.51
CA HIS A 222 11.27 -2.27 -10.34
C HIS A 222 9.80 -2.18 -10.79
N MET A 223 9.17 -3.34 -10.98
CA MET A 223 7.71 -3.40 -10.97
C MET A 223 7.25 -2.72 -9.68
N ALA A 224 6.21 -1.89 -9.79
CA ALA A 224 5.72 -1.04 -8.71
C ALA A 224 5.50 -1.83 -7.42
N SER A 225 6.53 -1.91 -6.57
CA SER A 225 6.40 -2.40 -5.21
C SER A 225 5.69 -1.29 -4.46
N VAL A 226 4.36 -1.32 -4.41
CA VAL A 226 3.61 -0.39 -3.57
C VAL A 226 3.82 -0.85 -2.14
N GLN A 227 4.89 -0.37 -1.51
CA GLN A 227 5.05 -0.42 -0.06
C GLN A 227 3.97 0.51 0.48
N GLU A 228 2.94 -0.02 1.16
CA GLU A 228 1.97 0.85 1.82
C GLU A 228 2.68 1.79 2.79
N LEU A 229 2.43 3.09 2.59
CA LEU A 229 3.11 4.12 3.35
C LEU A 229 2.35 4.39 4.67
N PRO A 230 3.09 4.52 5.78
CA PRO A 230 2.67 4.49 7.17
C PRO A 230 1.58 5.46 7.59
N LEU A 231 1.00 4.98 8.68
CA LEU A 231 0.61 5.73 9.85
C LEU A 231 1.84 5.86 10.79
N SER A 232 2.13 7.04 11.33
CA SER A 232 3.22 7.25 12.30
C SER A 232 2.98 6.46 13.60
N LEU A 233 3.79 5.43 13.82
CA LEU A 233 3.94 4.81 15.14
C LEU A 233 4.83 5.72 15.99
N SER A 234 4.27 6.79 16.55
CA SER A 234 4.85 7.37 17.77
C SER A 234 4.77 6.31 18.86
N LEU A 235 5.92 5.89 19.37
CA LEU A 235 6.00 5.11 20.61
C LEU A 235 5.71 5.99 21.85
N ASP A 236 5.65 7.32 21.67
CA ASP A 236 5.24 8.26 22.69
C ASP A 236 3.72 8.49 22.65
N LYS A 237 3.11 8.56 23.83
CA LYS A 237 1.70 8.94 23.99
C LYS A 237 1.49 10.31 23.32
N PRO A 238 0.53 10.45 22.38
CA PRO A 238 0.24 11.74 21.77
C PRO A 238 -0.21 12.74 22.84
N SER A 239 0.30 13.97 22.78
CA SER A 239 -0.17 15.06 23.65
C SER A 239 -1.62 15.40 23.29
N MET A 240 -2.43 15.64 24.31
CA MET A 240 -3.90 15.67 24.26
C MET A 240 -4.54 16.72 23.33
N ASP A 241 -3.78 17.64 22.73
CA ASP A 241 -4.32 18.77 21.95
C ASP A 241 -4.13 18.65 20.42
N SER A 242 -3.48 17.60 19.91
CA SER A 242 -3.46 17.31 18.48
C SER A 242 -4.49 16.22 18.16
N GLY A 243 -5.51 16.57 17.35
CA GLY A 243 -6.51 15.62 16.85
C GLY A 243 -5.89 14.27 16.47
N MET A 244 -6.49 13.20 16.98
CA MET A 244 -5.87 11.88 17.05
C MET A 244 -5.47 11.37 15.66
N LEU A 245 -4.17 11.38 15.37
CA LEU A 245 -3.65 10.94 14.08
C LEU A 245 -3.87 9.44 13.82
N PHE A 246 -4.15 8.61 14.84
CA PHE A 246 -4.51 7.19 14.69
C PHE A 246 -5.50 6.73 15.75
N SER A 247 -6.56 7.50 15.97
CA SER A 247 -7.70 6.92 16.65
C SER A 247 -8.23 5.79 15.77
N PHE A 248 -8.07 4.56 16.24
CA PHE A 248 -8.95 3.45 15.87
C PHE A 248 -10.38 3.83 16.29
N GLU A 249 -10.99 4.77 15.59
CA GLU A 249 -12.43 4.93 15.57
C GLU A 249 -12.94 3.93 14.53
N THR A 250 -12.88 2.66 14.91
CA THR A 250 -13.97 1.77 14.53
C THR A 250 -15.25 2.46 14.95
N ASP A 251 -16.18 2.63 14.02
CA ASP A 251 -17.57 2.99 14.32
C ASP A 251 -18.06 2.17 15.52
N LYS A 252 -17.93 2.76 16.72
CA LYS A 252 -18.45 2.35 18.04
C LYS A 252 -18.31 0.89 18.50
N VAL A 253 -17.38 0.07 18.00
CA VAL A 253 -17.21 -1.31 18.52
C VAL A 253 -15.75 -1.70 18.66
N THR A 254 -15.29 -1.87 19.90
CA THR A 254 -14.01 -2.53 20.23
C THR A 254 -13.96 -3.92 19.59
N LEU A 255 -13.08 -4.09 18.60
CA LEU A 255 -12.86 -5.35 17.88
C LEU A 255 -12.41 -6.46 18.85
N LYS A 256 -13.19 -7.54 18.97
CA LYS A 256 -12.70 -8.79 19.57
C LYS A 256 -11.64 -9.42 18.64
N LYS A 257 -10.41 -9.55 19.16
CA LYS A 257 -9.20 -10.07 18.47
C LYS A 257 -9.38 -11.54 18.08
N ASP A 258 -8.95 -11.91 16.87
CA ASP A 258 -8.83 -13.31 16.44
C ASP A 258 -7.33 -13.67 16.34
N PRO A 259 -6.85 -14.71 17.04
CA PRO A 259 -5.44 -15.08 17.08
C PRO A 259 -4.93 -15.86 15.85
N LEU A 260 -5.79 -16.46 15.01
CA LEU A 260 -5.34 -17.49 14.06
C LEU A 260 -4.59 -16.93 12.85
N TYR A 261 -5.06 -15.80 12.30
CA TYR A 261 -4.49 -15.18 11.10
C TYR A 261 -3.65 -13.93 11.37
N ARG A 262 -3.37 -13.65 12.66
CA ARG A 262 -2.60 -12.50 13.11
C ARG A 262 -1.39 -12.97 13.90
N SER A 263 -0.20 -13.01 13.28
CA SER A 263 1.04 -13.22 14.02
C SER A 263 1.54 -11.90 14.64
N LYS A 264 1.91 -11.97 15.93
CA LYS A 264 2.51 -10.87 16.67
C LYS A 264 4.04 -10.83 16.59
N HIS A 265 4.70 -11.86 16.04
CA HIS A 265 6.17 -11.94 15.97
C HIS A 265 6.69 -11.95 14.54
N ILE A 266 5.98 -12.58 13.59
CA ILE A 266 6.30 -12.51 12.15
C ILE A 266 6.00 -11.11 11.59
N GLN A 267 6.93 -10.58 10.81
CA GLN A 267 6.79 -9.37 10.02
C GLN A 267 7.47 -9.54 8.65
N ILE A 268 6.85 -9.04 7.59
CA ILE A 268 7.45 -9.04 6.25
C ILE A 268 8.11 -7.69 5.98
N LEU A 269 9.37 -7.73 5.56
CA LEU A 269 10.20 -6.58 5.19
C LEU A 269 10.55 -6.67 3.70
N THR A 270 10.54 -5.54 3.00
CA THR A 270 11.08 -5.43 1.64
C THR A 270 12.55 -5.09 1.72
N ARG A 271 13.39 -5.77 0.95
CA ARG A 271 14.81 -5.46 0.86
C ARG A 271 15.21 -5.08 -0.56
N LEU A 272 15.98 -4.01 -0.70
CA LEU A 272 16.54 -3.57 -1.99
C LEU A 272 17.84 -4.33 -2.28
N GLU A 273 18.15 -4.60 -3.57
CA GLU A 273 19.37 -5.32 -4.01
C GLU A 273 20.67 -4.72 -3.44
N THR A 274 20.65 -3.43 -3.07
CA THR A 274 21.81 -2.65 -2.60
C THR A 274 22.04 -2.69 -1.09
N GLU A 275 21.11 -3.21 -0.29
CA GLU A 275 21.22 -3.22 1.17
C GLU A 275 22.03 -4.43 1.65
N SER A 276 23.06 -4.20 2.48
CA SER A 276 23.96 -5.23 3.01
C SER A 276 23.22 -6.24 3.91
N LYS A 277 23.73 -7.48 4.02
CA LYS A 277 23.07 -8.60 4.75
C LYS A 277 22.92 -8.41 6.26
N GLU A 278 23.52 -7.38 6.84
CA GLU A 278 23.79 -7.36 8.27
C GLU A 278 22.87 -6.45 9.09
N GLU A 279 22.06 -5.57 8.48
CA GLU A 279 21.41 -4.48 9.24
C GLU A 279 19.95 -4.70 9.68
N PHE A 280 19.23 -5.72 9.18
CA PHE A 280 17.77 -5.82 9.41
C PHE A 280 17.23 -7.17 9.90
N ASP A 281 18.05 -8.20 10.03
CA ASP A 281 17.53 -9.54 10.34
C ASP A 281 17.35 -9.72 11.86
N SER A 282 16.18 -9.35 12.39
CA SER A 282 15.72 -10.03 13.60
C SER A 282 15.41 -11.49 13.23
N LEU A 283 15.60 -12.42 14.17
CA LEU A 283 15.45 -13.85 13.90
C LEU A 283 14.04 -14.24 13.38
N ASP A 284 13.03 -13.38 13.51
CA ASP A 284 11.63 -13.71 13.18
C ASP A 284 11.08 -12.95 11.95
N ASP A 285 11.92 -12.19 11.23
CA ASP A 285 11.51 -11.39 10.08
C ASP A 285 11.52 -12.20 8.77
N LEU A 286 10.42 -12.10 8.02
CA LEU A 286 10.31 -12.55 6.65
C LEU A 286 10.82 -11.47 5.70
N VAL A 287 11.71 -11.81 4.79
CA VAL A 287 12.26 -10.88 3.81
C VAL A 287 11.69 -11.21 2.43
N ILE A 288 11.03 -10.25 1.81
CA ILE A 288 10.63 -10.33 0.41
C ILE A 288 11.69 -9.68 -0.47
N HIS A 289 12.15 -10.41 -1.47
CA HIS A 289 13.12 -9.95 -2.46
C HIS A 289 12.63 -10.29 -3.87
N GLU A 290 12.96 -9.42 -4.81
CA GLU A 290 12.69 -9.63 -6.23
C GLU A 290 14.02 -9.65 -6.98
N THR A 291 14.41 -10.81 -7.52
CA THR A 291 15.68 -10.99 -8.26
C THR A 291 15.46 -11.85 -9.48
N ASN A 292 16.05 -11.49 -10.63
CA ASN A 292 16.00 -12.27 -11.87
C ASN A 292 14.57 -12.72 -12.26
N SER A 293 13.59 -11.83 -12.10
CA SER A 293 12.18 -12.13 -12.35
C SER A 293 11.54 -13.15 -11.40
N LEU A 294 12.11 -13.38 -10.22
CA LEU A 294 11.53 -14.18 -9.14
C LEU A 294 11.22 -13.30 -7.94
N LEU A 295 9.99 -13.40 -7.42
CA LEU A 295 9.57 -12.86 -6.15
C LEU A 295 9.66 -13.95 -5.09
N THR A 296 10.52 -13.76 -4.12
CA THR A 296 10.87 -14.76 -3.11
C THR A 296 10.65 -14.22 -1.72
N VAL A 297 10.02 -15.01 -0.86
CA VAL A 297 9.83 -14.72 0.57
C VAL A 297 10.68 -15.70 1.36
N SER A 298 11.62 -15.18 2.15
CA SER A 298 12.53 -15.99 2.95
C SER A 298 12.45 -15.67 4.44
N LEU A 299 12.68 -16.67 5.29
CA LEU A 299 12.86 -16.53 6.73
C LEU A 299 14.25 -17.03 7.09
N GLN A 300 15.10 -16.21 7.72
CA GLN A 300 16.48 -16.61 8.09
C GLN A 300 17.28 -17.23 6.92
N GLY A 301 17.08 -16.72 5.70
CA GLY A 301 17.73 -17.24 4.48
C GLY A 301 17.11 -18.49 3.85
N ILE A 302 16.07 -19.09 4.44
CA ILE A 302 15.31 -20.19 3.84
C ILE A 302 14.13 -19.64 3.04
N ASN A 303 14.02 -20.02 1.78
CA ASN A 303 12.90 -19.65 0.91
C ASN A 303 11.62 -20.39 1.33
N LEU A 304 10.59 -19.65 1.77
CA LEU A 304 9.25 -20.18 2.05
C LEU A 304 8.34 -20.12 0.82
N LEU A 305 8.56 -19.11 -0.04
CA LEU A 305 7.78 -18.89 -1.25
C LEU A 305 8.73 -18.43 -2.36
N SER A 306 8.56 -18.98 -3.55
CA SER A 306 9.24 -18.54 -4.77
C SER A 306 8.23 -18.50 -5.91
N LEU A 307 8.06 -17.34 -6.53
CA LEU A 307 7.09 -17.10 -7.58
C LEU A 307 7.76 -16.40 -8.76
N HIS A 308 7.36 -16.76 -9.98
CA HIS A 308 7.70 -15.94 -11.15
C HIS A 308 6.98 -14.60 -11.06
N SER A 309 7.73 -13.50 -11.18
CA SER A 309 7.24 -12.12 -11.15
C SER A 309 6.51 -11.72 -12.44
N LEU A 310 6.91 -12.26 -13.60
CA LEU A 310 6.34 -11.93 -14.91
C LEU A 310 4.80 -11.88 -14.97
N PRO A 311 4.05 -12.86 -14.42
CA PRO A 311 2.58 -12.81 -14.41
C PRO A 311 1.97 -11.92 -13.32
N ILE A 312 2.75 -11.42 -12.36
CA ILE A 312 2.26 -10.61 -11.24
C ILE A 312 2.11 -9.17 -11.75
N ILE A 313 0.88 -8.66 -11.80
CA ILE A 313 0.60 -7.29 -12.20
C ILE A 313 1.06 -6.31 -11.11
N ASN A 314 0.75 -6.64 -9.86
CA ASN A 314 1.06 -5.82 -8.70
C ASN A 314 1.14 -6.68 -7.43
N TRP A 315 1.86 -6.24 -6.41
CA TRP A 315 1.89 -6.89 -5.10
C TRP A 315 2.03 -5.89 -3.94
N ARG A 316 1.51 -6.25 -2.77
CA ARG A 316 1.55 -5.42 -1.56
C ARG A 316 1.90 -6.23 -0.32
N ILE A 317 2.62 -5.57 0.59
CA ILE A 317 2.83 -6.03 1.97
C ILE A 317 2.36 -4.96 2.95
N TYR A 318 2.01 -5.40 4.15
CA TYR A 318 1.42 -4.53 5.18
C TYR A 318 2.31 -4.44 6.42
N SER A 319 3.61 -4.21 6.21
CA SER A 319 4.67 -4.30 7.23
C SER A 319 4.44 -3.46 8.49
N ARG A 320 3.58 -2.44 8.43
CA ARG A 320 3.37 -1.46 9.50
C ARG A 320 2.14 -1.69 10.37
N THR A 321 1.26 -2.61 9.98
CA THR A 321 0.10 -2.98 10.76
C THR A 321 0.42 -4.25 11.53
N ARG A 322 0.42 -4.15 12.87
CA ARG A 322 0.59 -5.31 13.77
C ARG A 322 -0.40 -6.44 13.49
N ASN A 323 -1.50 -6.16 12.78
CA ASN A 323 -2.53 -7.14 12.48
C ASN A 323 -2.34 -7.85 11.13
N TYR A 324 -1.58 -7.28 10.17
CA TYR A 324 -1.49 -7.79 8.79
C TYR A 324 -0.05 -7.86 8.24
N ARG A 325 0.96 -7.55 9.05
CA ARG A 325 2.38 -7.55 8.67
C ARG A 325 2.94 -8.90 8.24
N ASN A 326 2.18 -9.97 8.42
CA ASN A 326 2.50 -11.35 8.06
C ASN A 326 1.86 -11.76 6.72
N GLN A 327 1.62 -10.81 5.81
CA GLN A 327 0.84 -11.07 4.59
C GLN A 327 1.48 -10.44 3.35
N VAL A 328 1.43 -11.19 2.25
CA VAL A 328 1.75 -10.73 0.90
C VAL A 328 0.51 -10.93 0.04
N HIS A 329 0.04 -9.88 -0.62
CA HIS A 329 -1.09 -9.96 -1.54
C HIS A 329 -0.58 -9.69 -2.95
N LEU A 330 -1.08 -10.44 -3.92
CA LEU A 330 -0.65 -10.42 -5.32
C LEU A 330 -1.85 -10.24 -6.24
N LEU A 331 -1.72 -9.40 -7.24
CA LEU A 331 -2.67 -9.21 -8.33
C LEU A 331 -2.16 -9.92 -9.59
N TYR A 332 -3.04 -10.67 -10.22
CA TYR A 332 -2.88 -11.26 -11.54
C TYR A 332 -4.06 -10.84 -12.43
N GLU A 333 -3.96 -11.09 -13.72
CA GLU A 333 -5.00 -10.72 -14.71
C GLU A 333 -6.40 -11.25 -14.35
N ASN A 334 -6.48 -12.46 -13.80
CA ASN A 334 -7.74 -13.16 -13.54
C ASN A 334 -7.94 -13.62 -12.08
N LYS A 335 -7.12 -13.12 -11.16
CA LYS A 335 -7.21 -13.47 -9.73
C LYS A 335 -6.44 -12.51 -8.83
N VAL A 336 -6.86 -12.46 -7.58
CA VAL A 336 -6.05 -11.95 -6.46
C VAL A 336 -5.64 -13.14 -5.59
N VAL A 337 -4.36 -13.19 -5.21
CA VAL A 337 -3.81 -14.24 -4.35
C VAL A 337 -3.28 -13.62 -3.06
N LEU A 338 -3.75 -14.12 -1.92
CA LEU A 338 -3.34 -13.67 -0.60
C LEU A 338 -2.51 -14.78 0.06
N TYR A 339 -1.25 -14.48 0.36
CA TYR A 339 -0.39 -15.32 1.18
C TYR A 339 -0.39 -14.79 2.61
N LEU A 340 -0.78 -15.63 3.56
CA LEU A 340 -0.76 -15.33 4.99
C LEU A 340 0.23 -16.30 5.66
N PHE A 341 1.16 -15.76 6.45
CA PHE A 341 2.16 -16.54 7.18
C PHE A 341 1.79 -16.56 8.66
N THR A 342 1.45 -17.71 9.21
CA THR A 342 0.92 -17.84 10.58
C THR A 342 1.80 -18.73 11.43
N GLU A 343 2.10 -18.30 12.66
CA GLU A 343 2.76 -19.14 13.66
C GLU A 343 1.82 -20.26 14.12
N VAL A 344 2.27 -21.50 14.00
CA VAL A 344 1.59 -22.66 14.54
C VAL A 344 2.21 -22.96 15.92
N LYS A 345 1.45 -22.69 16.98
CA LYS A 345 1.80 -23.14 18.33
C LYS A 345 1.32 -24.59 18.50
N ARG A 346 2.20 -25.48 18.93
CA ARG A 346 1.78 -26.78 19.49
C ARG A 346 1.10 -26.60 20.83
#